data_AF-A0A2E8A839-F1
#
_entry.id   AF-A0A2E8A839-F1
#
_cell.length_a   1.000
_cell.length_b   1.000
_cell.length_c   1.000
_cell.angle_alpha   90.00
_cell.angle_beta   90.00
_cell.angle_gamma   90.00
#
_symmetry.space_group_name_H-M   'P 1'
#
loop_
_entity.id
_entity.type
_entity.pdbx_description
1 polymer ?
#
loop_
_entity_poly.entity_id
_entity_poly.type
_entity_poly.pdbx_seq_one_letter_code
_entity_poly.pdbx_strand_id
1 'polypeptide(L)' 'MLFADGLGYADIECYGSNDIPTPNIDSLGAQGMKFTNAYVTAGTCSPSRAALLTGQYR' A
#
# COMPACT_ATOMS: atom_id res chain seq x y z
N MET A 1 -4.63 10.12 -5.68
CA MET A 1 -4.09 8.75 -5.56
C MET A 1 -2.63 8.88 -5.15
N LEU A 2 -2.25 8.25 -4.03
CA LEU A 2 -0.86 8.15 -3.57
C LEU A 2 -0.43 6.68 -3.73
N PHE A 3 0.75 6.43 -4.30
CA PHE A 3 1.27 5.08 -4.54
C PHE A 3 2.77 5.08 -4.26
N ALA A 4 3.21 4.22 -3.32
CA ALA A 4 4.61 4.12 -2.90
C ALA A 4 5.31 2.94 -3.59
N ASP A 5 6.58 3.12 -3.94
CA ASP A 5 7.41 2.06 -4.54
C ASP A 5 8.18 1.32 -3.43
N GLY A 6 8.20 -0.02 -3.50
CA GLY A 6 8.94 -0.87 -2.56
C GLY A 6 8.44 -0.93 -1.11
N LEU A 7 7.30 -0.30 -0.80
CA LEU A 7 6.72 -0.32 0.55
C LEU A 7 6.11 -1.69 0.89
N GLY A 8 6.60 -2.31 1.96
CA GLY A 8 6.09 -3.56 2.50
C GLY A 8 4.79 -3.38 3.29
N TYR A 9 3.99 -4.45 3.36
CA TYR A 9 2.72 -4.45 4.09
C TYR A 9 2.88 -4.11 5.58
N ALA A 10 3.94 -4.61 6.21
CA ALA A 10 4.19 -4.45 7.65
C ALA A 10 5.12 -3.27 7.99
N ASP A 11 5.36 -2.35 7.06
CA ASP A 11 6.31 -1.24 7.26
C ASP A 11 5.67 -0.03 7.97
N ILE A 12 4.34 0.06 7.99
CA ILE A 12 3.57 1.18 8.57
C ILE A 12 2.97 0.80 9.92
N GLU A 13 2.95 1.73 10.89
CA GLU A 13 2.46 1.48 12.26
C GLU A 13 1.00 1.00 12.28
N CYS A 14 0.11 1.56 11.46
CA CYS A 14 -1.29 1.13 11.39
C CYS A 14 -1.50 -0.29 10.84
N TYR A 15 -0.45 -0.93 10.31
CA TYR A 15 -0.38 -2.34 9.92
C TYR A 15 0.50 -3.20 10.84
N GLY A 16 1.02 -2.62 11.94
CA GLY A 16 1.72 -3.34 13.01
C GLY A 16 3.23 -3.13 13.07
N SER A 17 3.81 -2.24 12.24
CA SER A 17 5.21 -1.83 12.36
C SER A 17 5.48 -1.13 13.70
N ASN A 18 6.68 -1.33 14.26
CA ASN A 18 7.17 -0.52 15.39
C ASN A 18 8.55 0.11 15.09
N ASP A 19 9.01 0.02 13.84
CA ASP A 19 10.38 0.40 13.48
C ASP A 19 10.50 1.89 13.14
N ILE A 20 9.52 2.43 12.40
CA ILE A 20 9.53 3.81 11.89
C ILE A 20 8.17 4.47 12.16
N PRO A 21 8.13 5.64 12.84
CA PRO A 21 6.90 6.37 13.04
C PRO A 21 6.26 6.88 11.74
N THR A 22 4.96 6.63 11.55
CA THR A 22 4.23 7.00 10.32
C THR A 22 2.97 7.85 10.56
N PRO A 23 3.02 8.90 11.42
CA PRO A 23 1.84 9.51 12.04
C PRO A 23 0.81 10.05 11.04
N ASN A 24 1.27 10.57 9.89
CA ASN A 24 0.37 11.09 8.85
C ASN A 24 -0.40 9.97 8.14
N ILE A 25 0.24 8.84 7.87
CA ILE A 25 -0.39 7.68 7.22
C ILE A 25 -1.37 7.01 8.20
N ASP A 26 -0.98 6.90 9.46
CA ASP A 26 -1.82 6.30 10.50
C ASP A 26 -3.07 7.14 10.76
N SER A 27 -2.95 8.46 10.72
CA SER A 27 -4.10 9.37 10.79
C SER A 27 -5.09 9.13 9.64
N LEU A 28 -4.61 8.89 8.42
CA LEU A 28 -5.49 8.52 7.29
C LEU A 28 -6.17 7.16 7.52
N GLY A 29 -5.44 6.18 8.05
CA GLY A 29 -5.99 4.87 8.39
C GLY A 29 -7.05 4.92 9.50
N ALA A 30 -6.91 5.84 10.46
CA ALA A 30 -7.85 6.03 11.56
C ALA A 30 -9.13 6.79 11.14
N GLN A 31 -9.01 7.71 10.18
CA GLN A 31 -10.15 8.51 9.67
C GLN A 31 -10.88 7.85 8.48
N GLY A 32 -10.30 6.79 7.91
CA GLY A 32 -10.79 6.14 6.71
C GLY A 32 -11.00 4.64 6.87
N MET A 33 -10.66 3.89 5.83
CA MET A 33 -10.74 2.43 5.80
C MET A 33 -9.36 1.84 5.56
N LYS A 34 -9.04 0.76 6.27
CA LYS A 34 -7.83 -0.03 6.08
C LYS A 34 -8.16 -1.35 5.40
N PHE A 35 -7.38 -1.71 4.39
CA PHE A 35 -7.52 -2.99 3.69
C PHE A 35 -6.43 -3.94 4.15
N THR A 36 -6.79 -5.02 4.84
CA THR A 36 -5.85 -6.04 5.30
C THR A 36 -5.54 -7.10 4.24
N ASN A 37 -6.31 -7.10 3.14
CA ASN A 37 -6.21 -8.05 2.03
C ASN A 37 -6.21 -7.30 0.68
N ALA A 38 -5.16 -6.51 0.42
CA ALA A 38 -4.98 -5.78 -0.83
C ALA A 38 -3.75 -6.34 -1.59
N TYR A 39 -4.00 -7.02 -2.71
CA TYR A 39 -2.96 -7.70 -3.49
C TYR A 39 -2.66 -6.96 -4.79
N VAL A 40 -1.38 -6.90 -5.17
CA VAL A 40 -0.96 -6.48 -6.52
C VAL A 40 -1.07 -7.66 -7.48
N THR A 41 -1.34 -7.39 -8.75
CA THR A 41 -1.42 -8.43 -9.78
C THR A 41 -0.05 -9.00 -10.15
N ALA A 42 1.02 -8.25 -9.91
CA ALA A 42 2.40 -8.63 -10.20
C ALA A 42 3.36 -8.08 -9.14
N GLY A 43 4.38 -8.86 -8.79
CA GLY A 43 5.42 -8.48 -7.82
C GLY A 43 6.53 -7.58 -8.37
N THR A 44 6.39 -7.04 -9.58
CA THR A 44 7.36 -6.15 -10.20
C THR A 44 6.74 -4.82 -10.62
N CYS A 45 7.55 -3.78 -10.68
CA CYS A 45 7.09 -2.39 -10.72
C CYS A 45 6.27 -2.04 -11.97
N SER A 46 6.74 -2.43 -13.16
CA SER A 46 6.05 -2.10 -14.43
C SER A 46 4.68 -2.77 -14.58
N PRO A 47 4.53 -4.12 -14.44
CA PRO A 47 3.22 -4.76 -14.57
C PRO A 47 2.27 -4.40 -13.43
N SER A 48 2.77 -4.20 -12.20
CA SER A 48 1.95 -3.74 -11.06
C SER A 48 1.31 -2.38 -11.33
N ARG A 49 2.10 -1.39 -11.78
CA ARG A 49 1.58 -0.06 -12.14
C ARG A 49 0.65 -0.11 -13.35
N ALA A 50 0.98 -0.90 -14.36
CA ALA A 50 0.13 -1.02 -15.54
C ALA A 50 -1.25 -1.57 -15.19
N ALA A 51 -1.32 -2.58 -14.33
CA ALA A 51 -2.59 -3.15 -13.87
C ALA A 51 -3.39 -2.16 -13.03
N LEU A 52 -2.74 -1.42 -12.13
CA LEU A 52 -3.37 -0.40 -11.30
C LEU A 52 -3.97 0.76 -12.13
N LEU A 53 -3.28 1.21 -13.18
CA LEU A 53 -3.71 2.32 -14.02
C LEU A 53 -4.80 1.93 -15.04
N THR A 54 -4.80 0.68 -15.50
CA THR A 54 -5.72 0.23 -16.55
C THR A 54 -6.90 -0.59 -16.03
N GLY A 55 -6.84 -1.08 -14.78
CA GLY A 55 -7.83 -2.02 -14.24
C GLY A 55 -7.79 -3.39 -14.90
N GLN A 56 -6.70 -3.73 -15.59
CA GLN A 56 -6.55 -4.99 -16.33
C GLN A 56 -5.42 -5.84 -15.76
N TYR A 57 -5.60 -7.15 -15.80
CA TYR A 57 -4.53 -8.10 -15.47
C TYR A 57 -3.39 -8.02 -16.50
N ARG A 58 -2.14 -8.16 -16.02
CA ARG A 58 -0.90 -8.12 -16.82
C ARG A 58 0.12 -9.11 -16.28
#